data_AF-A0A4Y7JNY8-F1
#
_entry.id   AF-A0A4Y7JNY8-F1
#
_cell.length_a   1.000
_cell.length_b   1.000
_cell.length_c   1.000
_cell.angle_alpha   90.00
_cell.angle_beta   90.00
_cell.angle_gamma   90.00
#
_symmetry.space_group_name_H-M   'P 1'
#
loop_
_entity.id
_entity.type
_entity.pdbx_description
1 polymer ?
#
loop_
_entity_poly.entity_id
_entity_poly.type
_entity_poly.pdbx_seq_one_letter_code
_entity_poly.pdbx_strand_id
1 'polypeptide(L)'
;MAFQGKKLINDPNDVVIEFIEGLIETYPNLQYLDGFPQIKVVVRADVSSSTYDKVAVISGGGSGHEPAHAGFVGEGMLTAAICGDVFASPPVDSILAGIRAVTGVKGCLLIVKNYTGDRLNFGLAAEQAKSEGCKVEMVIVGDDCALPPPRGIAGRRGLAGTILVHKVAGAAAAAGKDLADVTAEAKNASESVGTMGVALSVCTLPGQVTSDRLGSGKMELGLGIHGEPGAAVVDLQPVDIVISHVLNQILSTETQYVPITRGGRVVLLINGLGATPLMELMIAAGKAVPQLQLEHGLAVDKVYTGSFMTSLDMAGFSISIMKADESILKRLDAPTRAPSWPVGADGVRPPAKIPLPVPPCHARKKDEEPSRPQQLNVHGIILEAGIEAAANAIIDLKDSLNEWDGKVGDGDCGSTMFRGAVAILEDMKS
;
A
#
# COMPACT_ATOMS: atom_id res chain seq x y z
N MET A 1 33.39 -6.15 2.06
CA MET A 1 32.81 -5.34 0.96
C MET A 1 32.43 -3.99 1.55
N ALA A 2 32.67 -2.88 0.85
CA ALA A 2 32.14 -1.59 1.32
C ALA A 2 30.62 -1.62 1.17
N PHE A 3 29.86 -1.37 2.24
CA PHE A 3 28.42 -1.21 2.17
C PHE A 3 28.11 0.04 1.35
N GLN A 4 27.74 -0.13 0.08
CA GLN A 4 27.55 0.98 -0.88
C GLN A 4 26.17 1.66 -0.80
N GLY A 5 25.30 1.24 0.13
CA GLY A 5 24.00 1.86 0.41
C GLY A 5 23.58 1.66 1.87
N LYS A 6 22.71 2.54 2.39
CA LYS A 6 22.21 2.46 3.78
C LYS A 6 21.13 1.39 3.90
N LYS A 7 21.48 0.18 4.35
CA LYS A 7 20.52 -0.89 4.66
C LYS A 7 20.91 -1.64 5.92
N LEU A 8 19.92 -2.10 6.67
CA LEU A 8 20.09 -2.96 7.84
C LEU A 8 20.09 -4.42 7.39
N ILE A 9 21.21 -4.87 6.84
CA ILE A 9 21.39 -6.21 6.28
C ILE A 9 22.82 -6.70 6.54
N ASN A 10 23.02 -8.01 6.52
CA ASN A 10 24.35 -8.62 6.54
C ASN A 10 24.91 -8.70 5.10
N ASP A 11 24.79 -9.85 4.43
CA ASP A 11 25.19 -10.03 3.03
C ASP A 11 24.02 -9.69 2.09
N PRO A 12 24.20 -8.79 1.10
CA PRO A 12 23.19 -8.51 0.08
C PRO A 12 22.64 -9.74 -0.67
N ASN A 13 23.38 -10.84 -0.76
CA ASN A 13 22.95 -12.08 -1.42
C ASN A 13 22.03 -12.94 -0.55
N ASP A 14 22.11 -12.79 0.78
CA ASP A 14 21.38 -13.62 1.74
C ASP A 14 20.09 -12.94 2.25
N VAL A 15 19.83 -11.69 1.87
CA VAL A 15 18.71 -10.87 2.39
C VAL A 15 17.34 -11.54 2.31
N VAL A 16 17.08 -12.34 1.27
CA VAL A 16 15.80 -13.04 1.11
C VAL A 16 15.70 -14.22 2.08
N ILE A 17 16.81 -14.92 2.31
CA ILE A 17 16.87 -16.07 3.23
C ILE A 17 16.71 -15.56 4.66
N GLU A 18 17.50 -14.55 5.05
CA GLU A 18 17.41 -13.93 6.39
C GLU A 18 16.02 -13.34 6.65
N PHE A 19 15.37 -12.75 5.64
CA PHE A 19 13.98 -12.31 5.73
C PHE A 19 13.03 -13.48 6.02
N ILE A 20 13.14 -14.59 5.27
CA ILE A 20 12.29 -15.76 5.47
C ILE A 20 12.50 -16.33 6.88
N GLU A 21 13.74 -16.48 7.33
CA GLU A 21 14.07 -16.96 8.68
C GLU A 21 13.41 -16.07 9.75
N GLY A 22 13.57 -14.75 9.66
CA GLY A 22 12.91 -13.81 10.57
C GLY A 22 11.39 -13.89 10.53
N LEU A 23 10.81 -14.13 9.35
CA LEU A 23 9.35 -14.31 9.19
C LEU A 23 8.87 -15.58 9.90
N ILE A 24 9.58 -16.71 9.77
CA ILE A 24 9.21 -17.98 10.41
C ILE A 24 9.32 -17.87 11.93
N GLU A 25 10.40 -17.27 12.44
CA GLU A 25 10.58 -17.04 13.88
C GLU A 25 9.49 -16.13 14.47
N THR A 26 8.96 -15.20 13.67
CA THR A 26 7.88 -14.29 14.10
C THR A 26 6.50 -14.96 14.06
N TYR A 27 6.23 -15.80 13.05
CA TYR A 27 4.90 -16.35 12.79
C TYR A 27 4.91 -17.89 12.80
N PRO A 28 4.57 -18.54 13.92
CA PRO A 28 4.70 -19.99 14.09
C PRO A 28 3.74 -20.82 13.21
N ASN A 29 2.78 -20.18 12.56
CA ASN A 29 1.87 -20.82 11.58
C ASN A 29 2.47 -20.88 10.18
N LEU A 30 3.70 -20.40 9.99
CA LEU A 30 4.45 -20.44 8.73
C LEU A 30 5.61 -21.43 8.85
N GLN A 31 5.99 -22.02 7.72
CA GLN A 31 7.15 -22.88 7.59
C GLN A 31 7.94 -22.52 6.34
N TYR A 32 9.26 -22.73 6.42
CA TYR A 32 10.17 -22.62 5.28
C TYR A 32 10.43 -24.03 4.72
N LEU A 33 10.23 -24.22 3.43
CA LEU A 33 10.51 -25.49 2.77
C LEU A 33 12.02 -25.73 2.68
N ASP A 34 12.50 -26.83 3.26
CA ASP A 34 13.91 -27.19 3.25
C ASP A 34 14.35 -27.67 1.85
N GLY A 35 15.06 -26.80 1.14
CA GLY A 35 15.74 -27.08 -0.12
C GLY A 35 16.93 -26.14 -0.31
N PHE A 36 17.67 -25.92 0.78
CA PHE A 36 18.67 -24.88 0.90
C PHE A 36 19.82 -25.01 -0.12
N PRO A 37 20.36 -23.89 -0.64
CA PRO A 37 19.86 -22.50 -0.58
C PRO A 37 18.90 -22.11 -1.73
N GLN A 38 18.63 -23.01 -2.69
CA GLN A 38 17.97 -22.64 -3.94
C GLN A 38 16.45 -22.53 -3.84
N ILE A 39 15.83 -23.20 -2.87
CA ILE A 39 14.38 -23.24 -2.70
C ILE A 39 13.96 -22.25 -1.62
N LYS A 40 13.33 -21.14 -2.03
CA LYS A 40 12.89 -20.05 -1.15
C LYS A 40 11.36 -20.00 -1.09
N VAL A 41 10.76 -20.92 -0.35
CA VAL A 41 9.30 -21.13 -0.32
C VAL A 41 8.75 -21.07 1.10
N VAL A 42 7.83 -20.14 1.33
CA VAL A 42 7.07 -20.03 2.59
C VAL A 42 5.73 -20.72 2.41
N VAL A 43 5.39 -21.64 3.32
CA VAL A 43 4.12 -22.37 3.32
C VAL A 43 3.39 -22.20 4.65
N ARG A 44 2.09 -22.47 4.67
CA ARG A 44 1.35 -22.65 5.92
C ARG A 44 1.80 -23.94 6.63
N ALA A 45 2.00 -23.85 7.94
CA ALA A 45 2.41 -24.99 8.77
C ALA A 45 1.33 -26.09 8.90
N ASP A 46 0.06 -25.73 8.72
CA ASP A 46 -1.08 -26.64 8.84
C ASP A 46 -1.44 -27.35 7.52
N VAL A 47 -0.60 -27.24 6.49
CA VAL A 47 -0.86 -27.77 5.16
C VAL A 47 0.21 -28.77 4.72
N SER A 48 -0.24 -29.92 4.21
CA SER A 48 0.57 -30.89 3.49
C SER A 48 -0.21 -31.42 2.29
N SER A 49 0.45 -31.60 1.14
CA SER A 49 -0.16 -32.15 -0.07
C SER A 49 -0.89 -33.48 0.14
N SER A 50 -0.46 -34.29 1.11
CA SER A 50 -1.06 -35.58 1.45
C SER A 50 -2.42 -35.49 2.15
N THR A 51 -2.70 -34.39 2.85
CA THR A 51 -3.89 -34.24 3.72
C THR A 51 -4.75 -33.03 3.41
N TYR A 52 -4.27 -32.10 2.57
CA TYR A 52 -4.99 -30.87 2.28
C TYR A 52 -6.21 -31.12 1.37
N ASP A 53 -7.39 -30.75 1.87
CA ASP A 53 -8.70 -31.05 1.29
C ASP A 53 -9.37 -29.86 0.59
N LYS A 54 -8.66 -28.73 0.49
CA LYS A 54 -9.09 -27.49 -0.18
C LYS A 54 -8.18 -27.16 -1.37
N VAL A 55 -8.61 -26.22 -2.21
CA VAL A 55 -7.76 -25.67 -3.27
C VAL A 55 -6.60 -24.92 -2.63
N ALA A 56 -5.37 -25.22 -3.03
CA ALA A 56 -4.22 -24.43 -2.61
C ALA A 56 -4.11 -23.16 -3.46
N VAL A 57 -3.91 -22.00 -2.83
CA VAL A 57 -3.70 -20.73 -3.54
C VAL A 57 -2.23 -20.34 -3.38
N ILE A 58 -1.50 -20.27 -4.49
CA ILE A 58 -0.06 -20.03 -4.48
C ILE A 58 0.22 -18.74 -5.25
N SER A 59 1.11 -17.91 -4.72
CA SER A 59 1.62 -16.72 -5.42
C SER A 59 3.12 -16.62 -5.23
N GLY A 60 3.76 -15.66 -5.89
CA GLY A 60 5.17 -15.39 -5.71
C GLY A 60 5.69 -14.31 -6.67
N GLY A 61 7.00 -14.27 -6.79
CA GLY A 61 7.72 -13.31 -7.62
C GLY A 61 9.03 -12.91 -6.95
N GLY A 62 9.71 -11.92 -7.52
CA GLY A 62 10.90 -11.34 -6.89
C GLY A 62 10.60 -10.79 -5.49
N SER A 63 11.61 -10.87 -4.62
CA SER A 63 11.55 -10.28 -3.27
C SER A 63 11.79 -8.77 -3.32
N GLY A 64 11.57 -8.07 -2.21
CA GLY A 64 11.66 -6.61 -2.12
C GLY A 64 10.31 -5.90 -2.19
N HIS A 65 9.22 -6.65 -2.07
CA HIS A 65 7.85 -6.13 -2.05
C HIS A 65 7.13 -6.41 -0.73
N GLU A 66 7.88 -6.78 0.30
CA GLU A 66 7.35 -7.24 1.58
C GLU A 66 6.36 -6.19 2.17
N PRO A 67 5.21 -6.62 2.69
CA PRO A 67 4.85 -8.01 3.04
C PRO A 67 4.43 -8.90 1.87
N ALA A 68 4.30 -8.38 0.64
CA ALA A 68 3.98 -9.21 -0.51
C ALA A 68 5.16 -10.16 -0.85
N HIS A 69 4.97 -11.48 -0.97
CA HIS A 69 3.73 -12.24 -0.77
C HIS A 69 3.68 -13.02 0.54
N ALA A 70 4.83 -13.27 1.17
CA ALA A 70 4.94 -14.18 2.30
C ALA A 70 4.13 -13.75 3.54
N GLY A 71 3.95 -12.44 3.75
CA GLY A 71 3.09 -11.90 4.81
C GLY A 71 1.59 -12.13 4.57
N PHE A 72 1.21 -12.61 3.38
CA PHE A 72 -0.17 -13.00 3.04
C PHE A 72 -0.41 -14.51 3.02
N VAL A 73 0.58 -15.30 3.48
CA VAL A 73 0.43 -16.74 3.69
C VAL A 73 -0.34 -16.98 4.98
N GLY A 74 -1.45 -17.71 4.89
CA GLY A 74 -2.35 -17.97 6.01
C GLY A 74 -3.70 -18.49 5.55
N GLU A 75 -4.43 -19.17 6.44
CA GLU A 75 -5.80 -19.59 6.18
C GLU A 75 -6.66 -18.38 5.74
N GLY A 76 -7.43 -18.53 4.65
CA GLY A 76 -8.25 -17.44 4.10
C GLY A 76 -7.53 -16.53 3.09
N MET A 77 -6.23 -16.74 2.83
CA MET A 77 -5.44 -16.07 1.79
C MET A 77 -4.52 -17.06 1.06
N LEU A 78 -3.20 -16.84 1.02
CA LEU A 78 -2.26 -17.72 0.32
C LEU A 78 -1.95 -18.97 1.14
N THR A 79 -1.84 -20.09 0.45
CA THR A 79 -1.35 -21.36 0.99
C THR A 79 0.17 -21.43 0.98
N ALA A 80 0.80 -20.85 -0.04
CA ALA A 80 2.26 -20.72 -0.16
C ALA A 80 2.65 -19.44 -0.92
N ALA A 81 3.85 -18.94 -0.63
CA ALA A 81 4.50 -17.87 -1.34
C ALA A 81 5.89 -18.32 -1.83
N ILE A 82 6.16 -18.15 -3.13
CA ILE A 82 7.45 -18.47 -3.75
C ILE A 82 8.27 -17.19 -3.88
N CYS A 83 9.36 -17.09 -3.14
CA CYS A 83 10.21 -15.89 -3.09
C CYS A 83 11.38 -16.07 -4.05
N GLY A 84 11.49 -15.20 -5.06
CA GLY A 84 12.69 -15.08 -5.88
C GLY A 84 13.74 -14.20 -5.22
N ASP A 85 14.87 -13.98 -5.90
CA ASP A 85 15.82 -12.94 -5.47
C ASP A 85 15.20 -11.54 -5.60
N VAL A 86 15.88 -10.53 -5.08
CA VAL A 86 15.36 -9.15 -5.09
C VAL A 86 15.07 -8.70 -6.53
N PHE A 87 13.80 -8.42 -6.80
CA PHE A 87 13.24 -8.05 -8.12
C PHE A 87 13.49 -9.05 -9.26
N ALA A 88 13.78 -10.31 -8.95
CA ALA A 88 13.94 -11.38 -9.93
C ALA A 88 12.93 -12.50 -9.70
N SER A 89 12.20 -12.92 -10.74
CA SER A 89 11.24 -14.03 -10.66
C SER A 89 11.90 -15.27 -10.05
N PRO A 90 11.20 -16.03 -9.18
CA PRO A 90 11.72 -17.28 -8.64
C PRO A 90 12.02 -18.29 -9.75
N PRO A 91 13.01 -19.17 -9.56
CA PRO A 91 13.31 -20.23 -10.50
C PRO A 91 12.17 -21.26 -10.55
N VAL A 92 12.04 -21.93 -11.69
CA VAL A 92 10.99 -22.94 -11.96
C VAL A 92 10.97 -24.03 -10.87
N ASP A 93 12.15 -24.50 -10.45
CA ASP A 93 12.27 -25.55 -9.43
C ASP A 93 11.72 -25.12 -8.07
N SER A 94 11.89 -23.86 -7.67
CA SER A 94 11.28 -23.31 -6.45
C SER A 94 9.76 -23.30 -6.53
N ILE A 95 9.21 -22.87 -7.68
CA ILE A 95 7.76 -22.82 -7.90
C ILE A 95 7.18 -24.24 -7.86
N LEU A 96 7.82 -25.17 -8.56
CA LEU A 96 7.41 -26.57 -8.63
C LEU A 96 7.49 -27.25 -7.24
N ALA A 97 8.53 -26.95 -6.45
CA ALA A 97 8.65 -27.42 -5.07
C ALA A 97 7.48 -26.91 -4.21
N GLY A 98 7.12 -25.63 -4.32
CA GLY A 98 5.95 -25.08 -3.64
C GLY A 98 4.64 -25.72 -4.06
N ILE A 99 4.43 -25.94 -5.36
CA ILE A 99 3.25 -26.66 -5.88
C ILE A 99 3.17 -28.05 -5.26
N ARG A 100 4.25 -28.83 -5.31
CA ARG A 100 4.30 -30.20 -4.75
C ARG A 100 4.07 -30.24 -3.24
N ALA A 101 4.52 -29.22 -2.52
CA ALA A 101 4.41 -29.16 -1.06
C ALA A 101 2.94 -29.00 -0.60
N VAL A 102 2.14 -28.19 -1.30
CA VAL A 102 0.81 -27.78 -0.81
C VAL A 102 -0.37 -28.24 -1.65
N THR A 103 -0.15 -28.79 -2.84
CA THR A 103 -1.24 -29.17 -3.75
C THR A 103 -1.80 -30.55 -3.41
N GLY A 104 -3.02 -30.59 -2.88
CA GLY A 104 -3.78 -31.82 -2.65
C GLY A 104 -4.69 -32.21 -3.83
N VAL A 105 -5.63 -33.13 -3.60
CA VAL A 105 -6.54 -33.69 -4.63
C VAL A 105 -7.46 -32.65 -5.31
N LYS A 106 -7.70 -31.52 -4.63
CA LYS A 106 -8.49 -30.39 -5.15
C LYS A 106 -7.70 -29.52 -6.12
N GLY A 107 -6.38 -29.67 -6.21
CA GLY A 107 -5.52 -28.87 -7.07
C GLY A 107 -5.12 -27.53 -6.46
N CYS A 108 -4.46 -26.71 -7.27
CA CYS A 108 -4.00 -25.40 -6.88
C CYS A 108 -4.23 -24.33 -7.95
N LEU A 109 -4.41 -23.10 -7.47
CA LEU A 109 -4.47 -21.90 -8.29
C LEU A 109 -3.16 -21.11 -8.09
N LEU A 110 -2.49 -20.80 -9.19
CA LEU A 110 -1.36 -19.87 -9.24
C LEU A 110 -1.86 -18.46 -9.54
N ILE A 111 -1.61 -17.50 -8.65
CA ILE A 111 -1.85 -16.08 -8.90
C ILE A 111 -0.52 -15.42 -9.23
N VAL A 112 -0.39 -14.92 -10.45
CA VAL A 112 0.90 -14.48 -11.01
C VAL A 112 0.79 -13.03 -11.46
N LYS A 113 1.68 -12.16 -10.95
CA LYS A 113 1.75 -10.77 -11.41
C LYS A 113 2.18 -10.74 -12.88
N ASN A 114 1.65 -9.82 -13.69
CA ASN A 114 1.95 -9.76 -15.12
C ASN A 114 3.35 -9.15 -15.40
N TYR A 115 4.38 -9.93 -15.09
CA TYR A 115 5.76 -9.70 -15.48
C TYR A 115 6.25 -10.87 -16.32
N THR A 116 7.08 -10.61 -17.32
CA THR A 116 7.53 -11.64 -18.27
C THR A 116 8.22 -12.81 -17.57
N GLY A 117 9.15 -12.52 -16.65
CA GLY A 117 9.86 -13.55 -15.87
C GLY A 117 8.88 -14.42 -15.06
N ASP A 118 7.99 -13.76 -14.30
CA ASP A 118 6.98 -14.44 -13.49
C ASP A 118 6.10 -15.34 -14.38
N ARG A 119 5.57 -14.83 -15.49
CA ARG A 119 4.71 -15.60 -16.41
C ARG A 119 5.38 -16.82 -17.01
N LEU A 120 6.63 -16.67 -17.46
CA LEU A 120 7.37 -17.78 -18.07
C LEU A 120 7.72 -18.84 -17.03
N ASN A 121 8.23 -18.44 -15.86
CA ASN A 121 8.67 -19.39 -14.84
C ASN A 121 7.49 -20.10 -14.18
N PHE A 122 6.42 -19.39 -13.80
CA PHE A 122 5.21 -20.01 -13.25
C PHE A 122 4.46 -20.84 -14.29
N GLY A 123 4.41 -20.38 -15.54
CA GLY A 123 3.80 -21.13 -16.63
C GLY A 123 4.50 -22.47 -16.87
N LEU A 124 5.84 -22.47 -16.94
CA LEU A 124 6.61 -23.70 -17.11
C LEU A 124 6.46 -24.64 -15.90
N ALA A 125 6.50 -24.11 -14.67
CA ALA A 125 6.27 -24.91 -13.47
C ALA A 125 4.86 -25.52 -13.44
N ALA A 126 3.84 -24.77 -13.89
CA ALA A 126 2.46 -25.26 -13.98
C ALA A 126 2.33 -26.43 -14.96
N GLU A 127 2.92 -26.32 -16.15
CA GLU A 127 2.89 -27.40 -17.14
C GLU A 127 3.66 -28.64 -16.65
N GLN A 128 4.80 -28.45 -15.98
CA GLN A 128 5.55 -29.54 -15.36
C GLN A 128 4.72 -30.24 -14.26
N ALA A 129 4.08 -29.48 -13.37
CA ALA A 129 3.21 -30.02 -12.33
C ALA A 129 1.98 -30.76 -12.89
N LYS A 130 1.38 -30.26 -13.98
CA LYS A 130 0.29 -30.95 -14.69
C LYS A 130 0.75 -32.29 -15.26
N SER A 131 1.97 -32.35 -15.80
CA SER A 131 2.56 -33.61 -16.29
C SER A 131 2.77 -34.64 -15.17
N GLU A 132 2.93 -34.17 -13.93
CA GLU A 132 3.04 -34.99 -12.71
C GLU A 132 1.66 -35.37 -12.12
N GLY A 133 0.56 -34.96 -12.77
CA GLY A 133 -0.80 -35.28 -12.35
C GLY A 133 -1.46 -34.25 -11.42
N CYS A 134 -0.79 -33.13 -11.13
CA CYS A 134 -1.40 -32.05 -10.36
C CYS A 134 -2.46 -31.31 -11.18
N LYS A 135 -3.59 -30.95 -10.55
CA LYS A 135 -4.55 -30.01 -11.15
C LYS A 135 -4.10 -28.60 -10.84
N VAL A 136 -3.75 -27.84 -11.88
CA VAL A 136 -3.18 -26.49 -11.74
C VAL A 136 -3.90 -25.54 -12.68
N GLU A 137 -4.44 -24.46 -12.13
CA GLU A 137 -4.92 -23.30 -12.89
C GLU A 137 -4.04 -22.08 -12.61
N MET A 138 -4.06 -21.10 -13.51
CA MET A 138 -3.25 -19.89 -13.39
C MET A 138 -4.05 -18.64 -13.76
N VAL A 139 -4.04 -17.64 -12.88
CA VAL A 139 -4.61 -16.31 -13.11
C VAL A 139 -3.49 -15.29 -13.13
N ILE A 140 -3.44 -14.51 -14.22
CA ILE A 140 -2.49 -13.42 -14.39
C ILE A 140 -3.14 -12.12 -13.91
N VAL A 141 -2.48 -11.42 -12.99
CA VAL A 141 -2.93 -10.11 -12.49
C VAL A 141 -2.17 -8.99 -13.19
N GLY A 142 -2.90 -8.20 -13.96
CA GLY A 142 -2.41 -7.01 -14.65
C GLY A 142 -3.29 -5.81 -14.33
N ASP A 143 -3.14 -5.25 -13.14
CA ASP A 143 -3.98 -4.18 -12.59
C ASP A 143 -3.42 -2.78 -12.86
N ASP A 144 -2.17 -2.61 -13.30
CA ASP A 144 -1.59 -1.29 -13.57
C ASP A 144 -2.31 -0.53 -14.71
N CYS A 145 -2.72 0.71 -14.45
CA CYS A 145 -3.41 1.59 -15.39
C CYS A 145 -2.50 2.72 -15.93
N ALA A 146 -1.23 2.78 -15.53
CA ALA A 146 -0.34 3.89 -15.87
C ALA A 146 0.02 3.98 -17.37
N LEU A 147 0.08 2.85 -18.08
CA LEU A 147 0.64 2.77 -19.43
C LEU A 147 -0.43 2.29 -20.45
N PRO A 148 -1.28 3.20 -20.98
CA PRO A 148 -2.25 2.87 -22.02
C PRO A 148 -1.59 2.45 -23.35
N PRO A 149 -2.20 1.56 -24.14
CA PRO A 149 -1.71 1.20 -25.48
C PRO A 149 -1.52 2.45 -26.35
N PRO A 150 -0.44 2.53 -27.17
CA PRO A 150 0.51 1.47 -27.48
C PRO A 150 1.66 1.30 -26.47
N ARG A 151 1.69 2.05 -25.37
CA ARG A 151 2.67 1.85 -24.28
C ARG A 151 2.29 0.57 -23.51
N GLY A 152 3.28 -0.16 -22.97
CA GLY A 152 3.01 -1.42 -22.25
C GLY A 152 2.77 -2.63 -23.16
N ILE A 153 3.67 -2.88 -24.13
CA ILE A 153 3.56 -3.93 -25.16
C ILE A 153 3.33 -5.34 -24.58
N ALA A 154 3.83 -5.63 -23.37
CA ALA A 154 3.65 -6.91 -22.67
C ALA A 154 2.34 -7.02 -21.87
N GLY A 155 1.48 -5.99 -21.93
CA GLY A 155 0.27 -5.84 -21.11
C GLY A 155 0.50 -4.99 -19.85
N ARG A 156 -0.56 -4.83 -19.06
CA ARG A 156 -0.57 -4.07 -17.79
C ARG A 156 0.24 -4.80 -16.72
N ARG A 157 1.14 -4.12 -16.00
CA ARG A 157 1.91 -4.71 -14.88
C ARG A 157 1.00 -5.18 -13.75
N GLY A 158 1.44 -6.15 -12.95
CA GLY A 158 0.74 -6.58 -11.73
C GLY A 158 1.30 -5.88 -10.48
N LEU A 159 0.48 -5.09 -9.80
CA LEU A 159 0.84 -4.24 -8.66
C LEU A 159 -0.03 -4.59 -7.43
N ALA A 160 -0.25 -3.62 -6.54
CA ALA A 160 -0.88 -3.80 -5.22
C ALA A 160 -2.30 -4.37 -5.26
N GLY A 161 -3.04 -4.21 -6.37
CA GLY A 161 -4.38 -4.81 -6.54
C GLY A 161 -4.34 -6.34 -6.49
N THR A 162 -3.18 -6.96 -6.77
CA THR A 162 -2.93 -8.39 -6.59
C THR A 162 -3.28 -8.88 -5.19
N ILE A 163 -3.05 -8.07 -4.15
CA ILE A 163 -3.34 -8.48 -2.75
C ILE A 163 -4.84 -8.65 -2.50
N LEU A 164 -5.68 -7.85 -3.17
CA LEU A 164 -7.14 -8.03 -3.13
C LEU A 164 -7.56 -9.31 -3.84
N VAL A 165 -6.90 -9.66 -4.95
CA VAL A 165 -7.12 -10.92 -5.68
C VAL A 165 -6.75 -12.12 -4.80
N HIS A 166 -5.63 -12.06 -4.07
CA HIS A 166 -5.24 -13.07 -3.08
C HIS A 166 -6.32 -13.28 -2.04
N LYS A 167 -6.89 -12.18 -1.51
CA LYS A 167 -7.94 -12.26 -0.50
C LYS A 167 -9.21 -12.91 -1.04
N VAL A 168 -9.64 -12.54 -2.25
CA VAL A 168 -10.83 -13.12 -2.88
C VAL A 168 -10.63 -14.62 -3.13
N ALA A 169 -9.53 -14.99 -3.77
CA ALA A 169 -9.21 -16.38 -4.09
C ALA A 169 -9.05 -17.24 -2.83
N GLY A 170 -8.29 -16.76 -1.84
CA GLY A 170 -8.05 -17.47 -0.59
C GLY A 170 -9.32 -17.66 0.23
N ALA A 171 -10.19 -16.65 0.30
CA ALA A 171 -11.48 -16.77 0.96
C ALA A 171 -12.45 -17.71 0.22
N ALA A 172 -12.38 -17.76 -1.11
CA ALA A 172 -13.14 -18.72 -1.91
C ALA A 172 -12.67 -20.16 -1.66
N ALA A 173 -11.35 -20.39 -1.67
CA ALA A 173 -10.75 -21.68 -1.37
C ALA A 173 -11.03 -22.12 0.08
N ALA A 174 -10.92 -21.21 1.06
CA ALA A 174 -11.20 -21.49 2.46
C ALA A 174 -12.66 -21.90 2.70
N ALA A 175 -13.59 -21.36 1.90
CA ALA A 175 -15.00 -21.73 1.88
C ALA A 175 -15.30 -23.07 1.19
N GLY A 176 -14.27 -23.82 0.75
CA GLY A 176 -14.40 -25.16 0.21
C GLY A 176 -14.83 -25.22 -1.26
N LYS A 177 -14.74 -24.11 -2.00
CA LYS A 177 -15.01 -24.11 -3.45
C LYS A 177 -14.00 -24.95 -4.21
N ASP A 178 -14.42 -25.45 -5.37
CA ASP A 178 -13.54 -26.20 -6.25
C ASP A 178 -12.59 -25.29 -7.06
N LEU A 179 -11.62 -25.89 -7.75
CA LEU A 179 -10.58 -25.15 -8.46
C LEU A 179 -11.14 -24.25 -9.56
N ALA A 180 -12.20 -24.68 -10.26
CA ALA A 180 -12.79 -23.92 -11.34
C ALA A 180 -13.47 -22.65 -10.81
N ASP A 181 -14.26 -22.79 -9.74
CA ASP A 181 -14.94 -21.66 -9.10
C ASP A 181 -13.95 -20.68 -8.45
N VAL A 182 -12.91 -21.18 -7.79
CA VAL A 182 -11.85 -20.33 -7.20
C VAL A 182 -11.12 -19.54 -8.30
N THR A 183 -10.82 -20.21 -9.42
CA THR A 183 -10.18 -19.58 -10.59
C THR A 183 -11.08 -18.50 -11.20
N ALA A 184 -12.38 -18.78 -11.33
CA ALA A 184 -13.35 -17.81 -11.86
C ALA A 184 -13.50 -16.59 -10.96
N GLU A 185 -13.60 -16.76 -9.64
CA GLU A 185 -13.65 -15.63 -8.69
C GLU A 185 -12.36 -14.81 -8.71
N ALA A 186 -11.19 -15.46 -8.74
CA ALA A 186 -9.90 -14.77 -8.81
C ALA A 186 -9.73 -13.98 -10.12
N LYS A 187 -10.13 -14.57 -11.26
CA LYS A 187 -10.11 -13.89 -12.56
C LYS A 187 -11.03 -12.67 -12.57
N ASN A 188 -12.27 -12.82 -12.10
CA ASN A 188 -13.21 -11.70 -12.00
C ASN A 188 -12.67 -10.58 -11.10
N ALA A 189 -12.05 -10.92 -9.97
CA ALA A 189 -11.41 -9.95 -9.09
C ALA A 189 -10.26 -9.21 -9.79
N SER A 190 -9.42 -9.94 -10.53
CA SER A 190 -8.31 -9.37 -11.31
C SER A 190 -8.78 -8.42 -12.42
N GLU A 191 -9.87 -8.75 -13.10
CA GLU A 191 -10.47 -7.91 -14.16
C GLU A 191 -11.23 -6.70 -13.60
N SER A 192 -11.55 -6.73 -12.30
CA SER A 192 -12.32 -5.71 -11.59
C SER A 192 -11.46 -4.68 -10.86
N VAL A 193 -10.13 -4.78 -10.91
CA VAL A 193 -9.20 -3.91 -10.18
C VAL A 193 -8.26 -3.15 -11.11
N GLY A 194 -8.04 -1.88 -10.78
CA GLY A 194 -7.12 -0.98 -11.45
C GLY A 194 -6.27 -0.24 -10.45
N THR A 195 -4.98 -0.11 -10.73
CA THR A 195 -3.97 0.45 -9.84
C THR A 195 -3.10 1.44 -10.59
N MET A 196 -2.70 2.53 -9.92
CA MET A 196 -1.63 3.38 -10.43
C MET A 196 -0.80 3.91 -9.27
N GLY A 197 0.53 3.86 -9.44
CA GLY A 197 1.51 4.34 -8.47
C GLY A 197 2.00 5.76 -8.74
N VAL A 198 2.54 6.40 -7.72
CA VAL A 198 3.29 7.66 -7.78
C VAL A 198 4.48 7.55 -6.85
N ALA A 199 5.67 7.90 -7.35
CA ALA A 199 6.91 7.80 -6.60
C ALA A 199 7.61 9.15 -6.49
N LEU A 200 8.11 9.44 -5.28
CA LEU A 200 8.93 10.60 -4.94
C LEU A 200 10.43 10.28 -5.03
N SER A 201 10.78 9.02 -4.87
CA SER A 201 12.15 8.50 -5.05
C SER A 201 12.12 7.14 -5.72
N VAL A 202 13.27 6.70 -6.24
CA VAL A 202 13.48 5.30 -6.59
C VAL A 202 13.99 4.53 -5.37
N CYS A 203 13.82 3.22 -5.37
CA CYS A 203 14.38 2.36 -4.32
C CYS A 203 15.88 2.15 -4.48
N THR A 204 16.53 1.80 -3.38
CA THR A 204 17.92 1.36 -3.32
C THR A 204 17.97 -0.16 -3.33
N LEU A 205 18.71 -0.79 -4.24
CA LEU A 205 18.92 -2.24 -4.20
C LEU A 205 19.94 -2.63 -3.11
N PRO A 206 19.81 -3.79 -2.44
CA PRO A 206 20.82 -4.29 -1.52
C PRO A 206 22.21 -4.33 -2.14
N GLY A 207 23.21 -3.80 -1.44
CA GLY A 207 24.59 -3.72 -1.93
C GLY A 207 24.86 -2.69 -3.02
N GLN A 208 23.86 -1.92 -3.46
CA GLN A 208 23.99 -0.91 -4.51
C GLN A 208 23.79 0.51 -3.99
N VAL A 209 24.28 1.49 -4.76
CA VAL A 209 24.03 2.92 -4.54
C VAL A 209 22.65 3.28 -5.09
N THR A 210 21.93 4.15 -4.38
CA THR A 210 20.64 4.69 -4.84
C THR A 210 20.81 5.45 -6.15
N SER A 211 19.93 5.20 -7.11
CA SER A 211 19.90 5.97 -8.36
C SER A 211 19.27 7.35 -8.13
N ASP A 212 19.86 8.40 -8.70
CA ASP A 212 19.33 9.78 -8.64
C ASP A 212 18.52 10.16 -9.90
N ARG A 213 17.91 9.19 -10.60
CA ARG A 213 17.28 9.45 -11.91
C ARG A 213 16.06 10.38 -11.85
N LEU A 214 15.46 10.55 -10.68
CA LEU A 214 14.32 11.44 -10.49
C LEU A 214 14.76 12.89 -10.25
N GLY A 215 15.87 13.11 -9.55
CA GLY A 215 16.31 14.43 -9.12
C GLY A 215 15.45 15.03 -8.01
N SER A 216 15.94 16.12 -7.42
CA SER A 216 15.24 16.83 -6.34
C SER A 216 13.99 17.56 -6.85
N GLY A 217 12.89 17.47 -6.08
CA GLY A 217 11.64 18.18 -6.38
C GLY A 217 10.81 17.58 -7.52
N LYS A 218 11.15 16.38 -8.00
CA LYS A 218 10.38 15.65 -9.00
C LYS A 218 9.60 14.49 -8.37
N MET A 219 8.59 14.04 -9.10
CA MET A 219 7.88 12.79 -8.84
C MET A 219 7.61 12.07 -10.16
N GLU A 220 7.43 10.75 -10.11
CA GLU A 220 7.13 9.92 -11.28
C GLU A 220 5.76 9.29 -11.16
N LEU A 221 4.94 9.56 -12.16
CA LEU A 221 3.59 9.04 -12.30
C LEU A 221 3.67 7.67 -12.97
N GLY A 222 3.15 6.65 -12.30
CA GLY A 222 3.11 5.28 -12.81
C GLY A 222 4.44 4.55 -12.74
N LEU A 223 5.36 4.92 -11.85
CA LEU A 223 6.59 4.15 -11.62
C LEU A 223 6.26 2.71 -11.26
N GLY A 224 6.96 1.74 -11.86
CA GLY A 224 6.80 0.32 -11.55
C GLY A 224 7.45 -0.08 -10.23
N ILE A 225 7.00 -1.20 -9.65
CA ILE A 225 7.51 -1.72 -8.37
C ILE A 225 8.93 -2.29 -8.44
N HIS A 226 9.53 -2.44 -9.62
CA HIS A 226 10.96 -2.78 -9.75
C HIS A 226 11.78 -1.57 -10.25
N GLY A 227 11.22 -0.35 -10.17
CA GLY A 227 11.84 0.88 -10.65
C GLY A 227 11.70 1.12 -12.16
N GLU A 228 10.87 0.33 -12.86
CA GLU A 228 10.63 0.51 -14.29
C GLU A 228 10.01 1.88 -14.59
N PRO A 229 10.42 2.56 -15.67
CA PRO A 229 9.89 3.86 -16.03
C PRO A 229 8.36 3.92 -16.05
N GLY A 230 7.84 5.00 -15.49
CA GLY A 230 6.42 5.31 -15.48
C GLY A 230 5.94 6.03 -16.73
N ALA A 231 4.75 6.61 -16.64
CA ALA A 231 4.13 7.37 -17.70
C ALA A 231 4.79 8.73 -17.92
N ALA A 232 5.19 9.40 -16.84
CA ALA A 232 5.79 10.73 -16.86
C ALA A 232 6.56 11.06 -15.57
N VAL A 233 7.64 11.83 -15.72
CA VAL A 233 8.32 12.52 -14.61
C VAL A 233 7.85 13.98 -14.63
N VAL A 234 7.37 14.47 -13.49
CA VAL A 234 6.78 15.81 -13.35
C VAL A 234 7.32 16.50 -12.10
N ASP A 235 7.10 17.82 -11.98
CA ASP A 235 7.37 18.55 -10.74
C ASP A 235 6.47 18.04 -9.61
N LEU A 236 6.99 18.02 -8.38
CA LEU A 236 6.22 17.67 -7.19
C LEU A 236 4.93 18.50 -7.12
N GLN A 237 3.79 17.83 -6.94
CA GLN A 237 2.48 18.47 -6.89
C GLN A 237 1.83 18.31 -5.50
N PRO A 238 0.94 19.25 -5.10
CA PRO A 238 0.04 19.02 -3.99
C PRO A 238 -0.74 17.71 -4.15
N VAL A 239 -0.90 16.98 -3.03
CA VAL A 239 -1.53 15.66 -3.01
C VAL A 239 -2.92 15.65 -3.64
N ASP A 240 -3.72 16.72 -3.50
CA ASP A 240 -5.04 16.82 -4.13
C ASP A 240 -4.97 16.64 -5.65
N ILE A 241 -3.98 17.26 -6.31
CA ILE A 241 -3.76 17.16 -7.76
C ILE A 241 -3.29 15.75 -8.12
N VAL A 242 -2.39 15.18 -7.32
CA VAL A 242 -1.86 13.82 -7.52
C VAL A 242 -3.01 12.80 -7.49
N ILE A 243 -3.86 12.87 -6.46
CA ILE A 243 -5.01 11.98 -6.31
C ILE A 243 -5.97 12.12 -7.50
N SER A 244 -6.33 13.35 -7.88
CA SER A 244 -7.22 13.56 -9.04
C SER A 244 -6.65 12.96 -10.32
N HIS A 245 -5.34 13.13 -10.57
CA HIS A 245 -4.69 12.53 -11.74
C HIS A 245 -4.74 11.00 -11.70
N VAL A 246 -4.39 10.39 -10.57
CA VAL A 246 -4.38 8.94 -10.40
C VAL A 246 -5.79 8.35 -10.58
N LEU A 247 -6.82 8.95 -9.96
CA LEU A 247 -8.20 8.50 -10.07
C LEU A 247 -8.73 8.62 -11.50
N ASN A 248 -8.46 9.75 -12.17
CA ASN A 248 -8.86 9.96 -13.57
C ASN A 248 -8.23 8.94 -14.50
N GLN A 249 -6.97 8.56 -14.27
CA GLN A 249 -6.29 7.56 -15.09
C GLN A 249 -6.88 6.15 -14.87
N ILE A 250 -7.13 5.76 -13.62
CA ILE A 250 -7.72 4.45 -13.31
C ILE A 250 -9.15 4.34 -13.86
N LEU A 251 -9.95 5.39 -13.71
CA LEU A 251 -11.37 5.43 -14.08
C LEU A 251 -11.61 6.01 -15.50
N SER A 252 -10.57 6.10 -16.31
CA SER A 252 -10.65 6.69 -17.64
C SER A 252 -11.64 5.95 -18.54
N THR A 253 -12.56 6.70 -19.15
CA THR A 253 -13.51 6.18 -20.14
C THR A 253 -12.86 5.86 -21.48
N GLU A 254 -11.63 6.33 -21.71
CA GLU A 254 -10.89 6.06 -22.96
C GLU A 254 -10.23 4.68 -22.91
N THR A 255 -9.63 4.32 -21.77
CA THR A 255 -8.94 3.02 -21.61
C THR A 255 -9.90 1.91 -21.18
N GLN A 256 -10.94 2.24 -20.40
CA GLN A 256 -11.91 1.30 -19.84
C GLN A 256 -11.27 0.08 -19.15
N TYR A 257 -10.11 0.29 -18.50
CA TYR A 257 -9.35 -0.78 -17.87
C TYR A 257 -10.08 -1.50 -16.73
N VAL A 258 -11.04 -0.81 -16.12
CA VAL A 258 -11.90 -1.34 -15.05
C VAL A 258 -13.37 -1.12 -15.40
N PRO A 259 -14.25 -2.11 -15.17
CA PRO A 259 -15.67 -2.01 -15.49
C PRO A 259 -16.46 -1.24 -14.41
N ILE A 260 -15.96 -0.06 -14.02
CA ILE A 260 -16.53 0.81 -12.97
C ILE A 260 -17.25 1.97 -13.65
N THR A 261 -18.49 2.21 -13.24
CA THR A 261 -19.32 3.31 -13.71
C THR A 261 -19.94 4.04 -12.52
N ARG A 262 -20.39 5.28 -12.74
CA ARG A 262 -21.06 6.10 -11.73
C ARG A 262 -22.24 5.35 -11.10
N GLY A 263 -22.42 5.48 -9.78
CA GLY A 263 -23.37 4.69 -9.00
C GLY A 263 -22.85 3.31 -8.59
N GLY A 264 -21.67 2.92 -9.09
CA GLY A 264 -20.98 1.70 -8.70
C GLY A 264 -20.44 1.74 -7.27
N ARG A 265 -20.20 0.54 -6.75
CA ARG A 265 -19.61 0.28 -5.45
C ARG A 265 -18.14 -0.10 -5.63
N VAL A 266 -17.27 0.41 -4.76
CA VAL A 266 -15.82 0.19 -4.87
C VAL A 266 -15.15 -0.05 -3.52
N VAL A 267 -14.04 -0.78 -3.58
CA VAL A 267 -13.05 -0.93 -2.51
C VAL A 267 -11.82 -0.13 -2.91
N LEU A 268 -11.32 0.68 -1.97
CA LEU A 268 -10.13 1.50 -2.14
C LEU A 268 -8.96 0.90 -1.35
N LEU A 269 -7.80 0.79 -1.99
CA LEU A 269 -6.54 0.43 -1.36
C LEU A 269 -5.54 1.57 -1.57
N ILE A 270 -5.10 2.22 -0.50
CA ILE A 270 -3.98 3.15 -0.48
C ILE A 270 -2.76 2.40 0.03
N ASN A 271 -1.84 2.12 -0.88
CA ASN A 271 -0.66 1.29 -0.62
C ASN A 271 0.62 2.14 -0.59
N GLY A 272 1.37 2.12 0.51
CA GLY A 272 2.71 2.69 0.59
C GLY A 272 3.74 1.84 -0.16
N LEU A 273 4.68 2.48 -0.85
CA LEU A 273 5.73 1.80 -1.62
C LEU A 273 6.99 1.49 -0.79
N GLY A 274 6.99 1.79 0.51
CA GLY A 274 8.10 1.50 1.41
C GLY A 274 8.35 2.61 2.42
N ALA A 275 8.98 3.69 1.96
CA ALA A 275 9.46 4.77 2.81
C ALA A 275 8.44 5.88 3.10
N THR A 276 7.22 5.80 2.55
CA THR A 276 6.18 6.81 2.79
C THR A 276 5.54 6.64 4.18
N PRO A 277 5.60 7.66 5.05
CA PRO A 277 4.98 7.63 6.37
C PRO A 277 3.47 7.42 6.31
N LEU A 278 2.93 6.75 7.34
CA LEU A 278 1.49 6.52 7.46
C LEU A 278 0.66 7.82 7.43
N MET A 279 1.22 8.91 7.95
CA MET A 279 0.58 10.24 7.91
C MET A 279 0.26 10.66 6.47
N GLU A 280 1.20 10.51 5.54
CA GLU A 280 1.02 10.85 4.13
C GLU A 280 0.00 9.93 3.45
N LEU A 281 0.02 8.63 3.78
CA LEU A 281 -0.97 7.67 3.28
C LEU A 281 -2.39 8.00 3.77
N MET A 282 -2.53 8.46 5.03
CA MET A 282 -3.82 8.88 5.57
C MET A 282 -4.31 10.19 4.95
N ILE A 283 -3.40 11.11 4.63
CA ILE A 283 -3.74 12.30 3.84
C ILE A 283 -4.26 11.88 2.46
N ALA A 284 -3.55 11.00 1.75
CA ALA A 284 -3.97 10.47 0.45
C ALA A 284 -5.36 9.80 0.53
N ALA A 285 -5.61 8.95 1.53
CA ALA A 285 -6.91 8.34 1.77
C ALA A 285 -8.01 9.38 2.03
N GLY A 286 -7.71 10.40 2.86
CA GLY A 286 -8.61 11.50 3.19
C GLY A 286 -8.99 12.38 1.98
N LYS A 287 -8.19 12.38 0.91
CA LYS A 287 -8.51 13.05 -0.36
C LYS A 287 -9.18 12.13 -1.37
N ALA A 288 -8.72 10.88 -1.50
CA ALA A 288 -9.25 9.92 -2.44
C ALA A 288 -10.71 9.55 -2.17
N VAL A 289 -11.10 9.34 -0.91
CA VAL A 289 -12.47 8.94 -0.56
C VAL A 289 -13.51 9.99 -0.97
N PRO A 290 -13.39 11.28 -0.58
CA PRO A 290 -14.33 12.31 -1.03
C PRO A 290 -14.35 12.50 -2.55
N GLN A 291 -13.20 12.49 -3.24
CA GLN A 291 -13.16 12.63 -4.70
C GLN A 291 -13.92 11.50 -5.40
N LEU A 292 -13.73 10.24 -4.96
CA LEU A 292 -14.48 9.09 -5.47
C LEU A 292 -16.00 9.25 -5.27
N GLN A 293 -16.42 9.73 -4.09
CA GLN A 293 -17.83 9.86 -3.75
C GLN A 293 -18.51 11.05 -4.46
N LEU A 294 -17.87 12.22 -4.46
CA LEU A 294 -18.48 13.47 -4.92
C LEU A 294 -18.30 13.68 -6.42
N GLU A 295 -17.10 13.46 -6.93
CA GLU A 295 -16.75 13.75 -8.33
C GLU A 295 -17.11 12.56 -9.21
N HIS A 296 -16.62 11.37 -8.86
CA HIS A 296 -16.88 10.15 -9.63
C HIS A 296 -18.24 9.49 -9.32
N GLY A 297 -18.92 9.89 -8.23
CA GLY A 297 -20.23 9.36 -7.86
C GLY A 297 -20.21 7.87 -7.50
N LEU A 298 -19.15 7.40 -6.83
CA LEU A 298 -18.94 6.02 -6.44
C LEU A 298 -19.16 5.82 -4.94
N ALA A 299 -19.80 4.71 -4.57
CA ALA A 299 -19.92 4.31 -3.17
C ALA A 299 -18.65 3.59 -2.73
N VAL A 300 -17.86 4.21 -1.85
CA VAL A 300 -16.64 3.61 -1.29
C VAL A 300 -17.01 2.78 -0.06
N ASP A 301 -17.21 1.48 -0.24
CA ASP A 301 -17.64 0.58 0.83
C ASP A 301 -16.50 0.31 1.82
N LYS A 302 -15.30 0.03 1.32
CA LYS A 302 -14.14 -0.28 2.16
C LYS A 302 -12.90 0.49 1.72
N VAL A 303 -12.07 0.85 2.70
CA VAL A 303 -10.78 1.51 2.50
C VAL A 303 -9.74 0.74 3.30
N TYR A 304 -8.65 0.39 2.64
CA TYR A 304 -7.45 -0.17 3.25
C TYR A 304 -6.30 0.82 3.04
N THR A 305 -5.57 1.15 4.10
CA THR A 305 -4.45 2.09 4.05
C THR A 305 -3.27 1.49 4.80
N GLY A 306 -2.10 1.44 4.17
CA GLY A 306 -0.90 0.84 4.75
C GLY A 306 0.09 0.41 3.66
N SER A 307 1.10 -0.38 4.03
CA SER A 307 2.08 -0.95 3.08
C SER A 307 1.77 -2.42 2.87
N PHE A 308 1.28 -2.78 1.68
CA PHE A 308 0.83 -4.13 1.35
C PHE A 308 1.68 -4.76 0.24
N MET A 309 2.12 -3.97 -0.72
CA MET A 309 3.08 -4.36 -1.75
C MET A 309 4.05 -3.20 -1.97
N THR A 310 5.24 -3.32 -1.40
CA THR A 310 6.25 -2.27 -1.41
C THR A 310 7.16 -2.37 -2.64
N SER A 311 8.12 -1.46 -2.71
CA SER A 311 9.30 -1.54 -3.57
C SER A 311 10.49 -1.11 -2.71
N LEU A 312 10.90 -1.97 -1.78
CA LEU A 312 11.97 -1.70 -0.81
C LEU A 312 11.75 -0.37 -0.05
N ASP A 313 12.68 0.57 -0.20
CA ASP A 313 12.72 1.90 0.42
C ASP A 313 12.20 3.01 -0.51
N MET A 314 11.41 2.66 -1.54
CA MET A 314 10.79 3.64 -2.42
C MET A 314 9.83 4.55 -1.63
N ALA A 315 10.03 5.86 -1.71
CA ALA A 315 9.06 6.84 -1.23
C ALA A 315 8.01 7.05 -2.32
N GLY A 316 6.75 6.80 -1.98
CA GLY A 316 5.62 6.90 -2.88
C GLY A 316 4.44 6.08 -2.39
N PHE A 317 3.33 6.16 -3.11
CA PHE A 317 2.15 5.36 -2.85
C PHE A 317 1.51 4.91 -4.17
N SER A 318 0.65 3.90 -4.09
CA SER A 318 -0.26 3.53 -5.16
C SER A 318 -1.70 3.52 -4.67
N ILE A 319 -2.62 3.77 -5.60
CA ILE A 319 -4.05 3.64 -5.37
C ILE A 319 -4.53 2.46 -6.19
N SER A 320 -5.23 1.53 -5.57
CA SER A 320 -6.02 0.51 -6.27
C SER A 320 -7.50 0.74 -6.01
N ILE A 321 -8.30 0.65 -7.08
CA ILE A 321 -9.76 0.70 -7.03
C ILE A 321 -10.27 -0.63 -7.58
N MET A 322 -10.99 -1.37 -6.75
CA MET A 322 -11.65 -2.61 -7.13
C MET A 322 -13.16 -2.37 -7.18
N LYS A 323 -13.80 -2.71 -8.30
CA LYS A 323 -15.26 -2.81 -8.37
C LYS A 323 -15.73 -3.82 -7.33
N ALA A 324 -16.71 -3.45 -6.54
CA ALA A 324 -17.25 -4.27 -5.48
C ALA A 324 -18.71 -4.64 -5.75
N ASP A 325 -19.05 -5.87 -5.40
CA ASP A 325 -20.41 -6.33 -5.20
C ASP A 325 -20.47 -7.07 -3.85
N GLU A 326 -21.65 -7.56 -3.47
CA GLU A 326 -21.81 -8.28 -2.21
C GLU A 326 -20.92 -9.53 -2.11
N SER A 327 -20.61 -10.17 -3.25
CA SER A 327 -19.76 -11.37 -3.26
C SER A 327 -18.31 -11.00 -2.94
N ILE A 328 -17.75 -9.97 -3.57
CA ILE A 328 -16.39 -9.49 -3.30
C ILE A 328 -16.29 -8.97 -1.87
N LEU A 329 -17.25 -8.16 -1.42
CA LEU A 329 -17.24 -7.62 -0.06
C LEU A 329 -17.23 -8.76 0.98
N LYS A 330 -18.08 -9.77 0.81
CA LYS A 330 -18.11 -10.93 1.70
C LYS A 330 -16.80 -11.73 1.69
N ARG A 331 -16.10 -11.80 0.57
CA ARG A 331 -14.76 -12.42 0.48
C ARG A 331 -13.69 -11.60 1.19
N LEU A 332 -13.75 -10.27 1.06
CA LEU A 332 -12.83 -9.36 1.74
C LEU A 332 -13.03 -9.36 3.26
N ASP A 333 -14.28 -9.50 3.72
CA ASP A 333 -14.66 -9.60 5.14
C ASP A 333 -14.41 -10.98 5.76
N ALA A 334 -14.27 -12.03 4.93
CA ALA A 334 -14.02 -13.37 5.44
C ALA A 334 -12.73 -13.40 6.30
N PRO A 335 -12.70 -14.16 7.40
CA PRO A 335 -11.56 -14.20 8.29
C PRO A 335 -10.30 -14.71 7.57
N THR A 336 -9.14 -14.24 8.02
CA THR A 336 -7.84 -14.74 7.57
C THR A 336 -6.85 -14.78 8.73
N ARG A 337 -5.91 -15.71 8.67
CA ARG A 337 -4.76 -15.81 9.59
C ARG A 337 -3.46 -15.28 8.97
N ALA A 338 -3.54 -14.68 7.78
CA ALA A 338 -2.40 -14.05 7.13
C ALA A 338 -1.86 -12.88 7.97
N PRO A 339 -0.56 -12.86 8.32
CA PRO A 339 0.03 -11.86 9.20
C PRO A 339 -0.20 -10.40 8.82
N SER A 340 -0.20 -10.10 7.53
CA SER A 340 -0.17 -8.73 7.01
C SER A 340 -1.48 -8.28 6.37
N TRP A 341 -2.56 -9.05 6.50
CA TRP A 341 -3.88 -8.58 6.11
C TRP A 341 -4.40 -7.60 7.17
N PRO A 342 -4.85 -6.39 6.79
CA PRO A 342 -5.30 -5.41 7.75
C PRO A 342 -6.57 -5.92 8.45
N VAL A 343 -6.66 -5.67 9.76
CA VAL A 343 -7.89 -5.94 10.51
C VAL A 343 -9.02 -5.15 9.86
N GLY A 344 -10.05 -5.85 9.39
CA GLY A 344 -11.18 -5.23 8.72
C GLY A 344 -11.86 -4.20 9.63
N ALA A 345 -12.07 -2.99 9.12
CA ALA A 345 -13.08 -2.10 9.68
C ALA A 345 -14.44 -2.67 9.28
N ASP A 346 -15.03 -3.48 10.15
CA ASP A 346 -16.40 -3.95 9.99
C ASP A 346 -17.39 -2.86 10.43
N GLY A 347 -18.52 -2.75 9.72
CA GLY A 347 -19.67 -1.96 10.16
C GLY A 347 -20.00 -0.72 9.33
N VAL A 348 -21.15 -0.12 9.67
CA VAL A 348 -21.65 1.14 9.11
C VAL A 348 -20.73 2.26 9.60
N ARG A 349 -20.16 3.06 8.68
CA ARG A 349 -19.30 4.19 9.06
C ARG A 349 -20.12 5.22 9.84
N PRO A 350 -19.86 5.43 11.14
CA PRO A 350 -20.52 6.48 11.89
C PRO A 350 -20.10 7.87 11.35
N PRO A 351 -20.77 8.96 11.76
CA PRO A 351 -20.39 10.31 11.37
C PRO A 351 -18.90 10.57 11.68
N ALA A 352 -18.17 11.08 10.69
CA ALA A 352 -16.71 11.30 10.79
C ALA A 352 -16.32 12.34 11.85
N LYS A 353 -17.26 13.21 12.25
CA LYS A 353 -17.08 14.23 13.27
C LYS A 353 -18.18 14.08 14.31
N ILE A 354 -17.77 13.97 15.56
CA ILE A 354 -18.65 14.13 16.71
C ILE A 354 -18.51 15.57 17.23
N PRO A 355 -19.60 16.18 17.72
CA PRO A 355 -19.52 17.48 18.36
C PRO A 355 -18.56 17.43 19.56
N LEU A 356 -17.81 18.50 19.77
CA LEU A 356 -16.92 18.62 20.92
C LEU A 356 -17.76 18.49 22.21
N PRO A 357 -17.42 17.57 23.13
CA PRO A 357 -18.10 17.49 24.42
C PRO A 357 -17.81 18.77 25.20
N VAL A 358 -18.82 19.62 25.39
CA VAL A 358 -18.68 20.80 26.24
C VAL A 358 -18.75 20.33 27.70
N PRO A 359 -17.76 20.64 28.56
CA PRO A 359 -17.86 20.34 29.98
C PRO A 359 -19.17 20.92 30.53
N PRO A 360 -19.88 20.23 31.45
CA PRO A 360 -21.02 20.83 32.12
C PRO A 360 -20.54 22.14 32.75
N CYS A 361 -21.00 23.26 32.21
CA CYS A 361 -20.58 24.57 32.64
C CYS A 361 -20.98 24.72 34.12
N HIS A 362 -20.01 24.64 35.02
CA HIS A 362 -20.18 25.25 36.33
C HIS A 362 -20.29 26.73 36.05
N ALA A 363 -21.52 27.22 35.93
CA ALA A 363 -21.82 28.64 35.82
C ALA A 363 -21.13 29.35 37.00
N ARG A 364 -19.91 29.83 36.77
CA ARG A 364 -19.38 30.94 37.53
C ARG A 364 -20.34 32.08 37.24
N LYS A 365 -20.80 32.73 38.31
CA LYS A 365 -21.67 33.89 38.29
C LYS A 365 -21.24 34.83 37.16
N LYS A 366 -22.23 35.45 36.50
CA LYS A 366 -22.08 36.55 35.54
C LYS A 366 -20.97 37.52 36.00
N ASP A 367 -19.75 37.26 35.60
CA ASP A 367 -18.75 38.28 35.40
C ASP A 367 -18.84 38.59 33.91
N GLU A 368 -19.06 39.87 33.60
CA GLU A 368 -19.24 40.40 32.26
C GLU A 368 -18.24 39.73 31.30
N GLU A 369 -18.73 39.21 30.16
CA GLU A 369 -17.83 38.83 29.07
C GLU A 369 -16.94 40.05 28.80
N PRO A 370 -15.61 39.93 28.87
CA PRO A 370 -14.73 41.05 28.63
C PRO A 370 -14.98 41.54 27.20
N SER A 371 -15.74 42.63 27.06
CA SER A 371 -16.04 43.23 25.77
C SER A 371 -14.78 43.91 25.26
N ARG A 372 -14.33 43.54 24.06
CA ARG A 372 -13.20 44.21 23.39
C ARG A 372 -13.49 45.73 23.34
N PRO A 373 -12.64 46.58 23.92
CA PRO A 373 -12.89 48.03 23.93
C PRO A 373 -12.87 48.55 22.48
N GLN A 374 -13.81 49.45 22.14
CA GLN A 374 -13.93 50.01 20.78
C GLN A 374 -12.70 50.83 20.34
N GLN A 375 -11.89 51.32 21.29
CA GLN A 375 -10.62 51.99 21.04
C GLN A 375 -9.61 51.62 22.13
N LEU A 376 -8.38 51.35 21.71
CA LEU A 376 -7.26 51.13 22.62
C LEU A 376 -6.84 52.45 23.26
N ASN A 377 -6.52 52.42 24.56
CA ASN A 377 -5.87 53.54 25.23
C ASN A 377 -4.37 53.58 24.84
N VAL A 378 -3.64 54.62 25.27
CA VAL A 378 -2.20 54.78 24.96
C VAL A 378 -1.37 53.54 25.35
N HIS A 379 -1.69 52.92 26.49
CA HIS A 379 -1.00 51.69 26.92
C HIS A 379 -1.37 50.49 26.05
N GLY A 380 -2.60 50.41 25.56
CA GLY A 380 -3.08 49.39 24.64
C GLY A 380 -2.38 49.46 23.28
N ILE A 381 -2.17 50.67 22.73
CA ILE A 381 -1.41 50.87 21.48
C ILE A 381 0.04 50.42 21.63
N ILE A 382 0.69 50.77 22.76
CA ILE A 382 2.07 50.35 23.04
C ILE A 382 2.15 48.83 23.19
N LEU A 383 1.19 48.21 23.88
CA LEU A 383 1.13 46.77 24.07
C LEU A 383 0.90 46.04 22.74
N GLU A 384 -0.04 46.53 21.93
CA GLU A 384 -0.33 46.02 20.58
C GLU A 384 0.94 46.02 19.71
N ALA A 385 1.62 47.16 19.60
CA ALA A 385 2.87 47.26 18.85
C ALA A 385 3.96 46.32 19.41
N GLY A 386 4.02 46.12 20.73
CA GLY A 386 4.95 45.18 21.36
C GLY A 386 4.65 43.72 21.04
N ILE A 387 3.36 43.33 21.04
CA ILE A 387 2.92 41.99 20.66
C ILE A 387 3.19 41.75 19.18
N GLU A 388 2.89 42.70 18.30
CA GLU A 388 3.18 42.60 16.87
C GLU A 388 4.68 42.44 16.61
N ALA A 389 5.52 43.25 17.26
CA ALA A 389 6.98 43.15 17.13
C ALA A 389 7.50 41.78 17.60
N ALA A 390 7.02 41.28 18.74
CA ALA A 390 7.41 39.97 19.26
C ALA A 390 6.96 38.82 18.34
N ALA A 391 5.72 38.87 17.84
CA ALA A 391 5.19 37.87 16.92
C ALA A 391 5.96 37.85 15.59
N ASN A 392 6.24 39.01 15.00
CA ASN A 392 7.03 39.11 13.78
C ASN A 392 8.48 38.61 13.98
N ALA A 393 9.11 38.95 15.11
CA ALA A 393 10.45 38.43 15.43
C ALA A 393 10.48 36.90 15.53
N ILE A 394 9.44 36.29 16.11
CA ILE A 394 9.29 34.83 16.15
C ILE A 394 9.10 34.25 14.74
N ILE A 395 8.29 34.90 13.90
CA ILE A 395 8.06 34.48 12.51
C ILE A 395 9.35 34.47 11.71
N ASP A 396 10.16 35.53 11.83
CA ASP A 396 11.46 35.66 11.14
C ASP A 396 12.50 34.65 11.63
N LEU A 397 12.42 34.26 12.90
CA LEU A 397 13.34 33.29 13.52
C LEU A 397 12.95 31.82 13.29
N LYS A 398 11.83 31.53 12.61
CA LYS A 398 11.30 30.18 12.43
C LYS A 398 12.38 29.16 12.00
N ASP A 399 13.09 29.42 10.92
CA ASP A 399 14.02 28.44 10.35
C ASP A 399 15.25 28.25 11.24
N SER A 400 15.77 29.33 11.84
CA SER A 400 16.87 29.28 12.81
C SER A 400 16.49 28.51 14.07
N LEU A 401 15.26 28.70 14.58
CA LEU A 401 14.76 27.98 15.77
C LEU A 401 14.63 26.48 15.49
N ASN A 402 14.13 26.09 14.30
CA ASN A 402 14.10 24.68 13.89
C ASN A 402 15.52 24.11 13.75
N GLU A 403 16.47 24.87 13.20
CA GLU A 403 17.87 24.42 13.06
C GLU A 403 18.53 24.18 14.43
N TRP A 404 18.34 25.10 15.37
CA TRP A 404 18.91 24.98 16.72
C TRP A 404 18.29 23.82 17.49
N ASP A 405 16.97 23.71 17.41
CA ASP A 405 16.22 22.63 18.03
C ASP A 405 16.60 21.28 17.42
N GLY A 406 16.79 21.17 16.10
CA GLY A 406 17.17 19.93 15.44
C GLY A 406 18.54 19.35 15.83
N LYS A 407 19.39 20.11 16.57
CA LYS A 407 20.67 19.59 17.09
C LYS A 407 20.51 18.66 18.28
N VAL A 408 19.49 18.86 19.13
CA VAL A 408 19.30 18.11 20.39
C VAL A 408 17.83 17.77 20.69
N GLY A 409 16.88 18.43 20.05
CA GLY A 409 15.43 18.23 20.12
C GLY A 409 14.87 17.62 18.84
N ASP A 410 13.60 17.90 18.55
CA ASP A 410 12.85 17.31 17.43
C ASP A 410 12.80 18.21 16.18
N GLY A 411 13.32 19.43 16.27
CA GLY A 411 13.50 20.34 15.12
C GLY A 411 12.22 21.05 14.69
N ASP A 412 11.23 21.15 15.58
CA ASP A 412 9.92 21.73 15.28
C ASP A 412 9.61 23.03 16.03
N CYS A 413 10.46 23.42 16.99
CA CYS A 413 10.23 24.56 17.87
C CYS A 413 9.88 25.85 17.11
N GLY A 414 10.62 26.17 16.05
CA GLY A 414 10.35 27.34 15.20
C GLY A 414 9.00 27.26 14.49
N SER A 415 8.65 26.09 13.93
CA SER A 415 7.36 25.84 13.30
C SER A 415 6.19 25.93 14.28
N THR A 416 6.40 25.50 15.52
CA THR A 416 5.42 25.57 16.61
C THR A 416 5.20 27.02 17.07
N MET A 417 6.28 27.76 17.30
CA MET A 417 6.23 29.18 17.70
C MET A 417 5.67 30.07 16.58
N PHE A 418 6.00 29.80 15.32
CA PHE A 418 5.43 30.47 14.15
C PHE A 418 3.90 30.36 14.11
N ARG A 419 3.35 29.17 14.34
CA ARG A 419 1.88 28.95 14.37
C ARG A 419 1.21 29.79 15.46
N GLY A 420 1.81 29.85 16.65
CA GLY A 420 1.32 30.69 17.75
C GLY A 420 1.38 32.19 17.41
N ALA A 421 2.50 32.65 16.86
CA ALA A 421 2.68 34.05 16.46
C ALA A 421 1.69 34.49 15.37
N VAL A 422 1.48 33.66 14.34
CA VAL A 422 0.48 33.92 13.29
C VAL A 422 -0.93 33.96 13.87
N ALA A 423 -1.30 33.00 14.73
CA ALA A 423 -2.62 32.98 15.36
C ALA A 423 -2.89 34.23 16.21
N ILE A 424 -1.88 34.73 16.95
CA ILE A 424 -1.99 35.99 17.70
C ILE A 424 -2.20 37.17 16.76
N LEU A 425 -1.42 37.28 15.67
CA LEU A 425 -1.57 38.35 14.70
C LEU A 425 -2.92 38.32 13.96
N GLU A 426 -3.50 37.13 13.75
CA GLU A 426 -4.84 36.97 13.18
C GLU A 426 -5.94 37.40 14.17
N ASP A 427 -5.82 37.04 15.45
CA ASP A 427 -6.75 37.42 16.51
C ASP A 427 -6.70 38.93 16.86
N MET A 428 -5.55 39.55 16.62
CA MET A 428 -5.43 41.01 16.75
C MET A 428 -6.19 41.74 15.63
N LYS A 429 -6.42 41.10 14.47
CA LYS A 429 -7.16 41.67 13.33
C LYS A 429 -8.67 41.39 13.37
N SER A 430 -9.12 40.37 14.10
CA SER A 430 -10.55 40.04 14.32
C SER A 430 -11.22 41.07 15.22
#